data_AF-A0A7S0BMJ3-F1
#
_entry.id   AF-A0A7S0BMJ3-F1
#
_cell.length_a   1.000
_cell.length_b   1.000
_cell.length_c   1.000
_cell.angle_alpha   90.00
_cell.angle_beta   90.00
_cell.angle_gamma   90.00
#
_symmetry.space_group_name_H-M   'P 1'
#
loop_
_entity.id
_entity.type
_entity.pdbx_description
1 polymer ?
#
loop_
_entity_poly.entity_id
_entity_poly.type
_entity_poly.pdbx_seq_one_letter_code
_entity_poly.pdbx_strand_id
1 'polypeptide(L)'
;MAERAALLLYIGCWYGANIMFNIQNKKLLKMFPLYTTVTLFQFGMGGLVALVLWATGIHKMHKATKEELKSIYPLALSHLAGNVLTNLSLRQMAVSFTHTIKAAEPFFS
;
A
#
# COMPACT_ATOMS: atom_id res chain seq x y z
N MET A 1 -6.59 4.75 28.62
CA MET A 1 -6.61 6.12 28.04
C MET A 1 -5.47 6.34 27.06
N ALA A 2 -4.20 6.10 27.45
CA ALA A 2 -3.04 6.25 26.56
C ALA A 2 -3.07 5.38 25.29
N GLU A 3 -3.51 4.12 25.38
CA GLU A 3 -3.63 3.22 24.21
C GLU A 3 -4.64 3.74 23.17
N ARG A 4 -5.77 4.30 23.63
CA ARG A 4 -6.77 4.91 22.75
C ARG A 4 -6.20 6.13 22.03
N ALA A 5 -5.40 6.94 22.72
CA ALA A 5 -4.72 8.09 22.11
C ALA A 5 -3.68 7.66 21.07
N ALA A 6 -2.92 6.59 21.34
CA ALA A 6 -1.96 6.04 20.39
C ALA A 6 -2.65 5.49 19.12
N LEU A 7 -3.78 4.78 19.28
CA LEU A 7 -4.57 4.29 18.16
C LEU A 7 -5.11 5.44 17.30
N LEU A 8 -5.64 6.50 17.92
CA LEU A 8 -6.12 7.67 17.19
C LEU A 8 -4.99 8.36 16.42
N LEU A 9 -3.79 8.43 17.00
CA LEU A 9 -2.61 8.95 16.32
C LEU A 9 -2.22 8.10 15.11
N TYR A 10 -2.19 6.77 15.26
CA TYR A 10 -1.88 5.86 14.15
C TYR A 10 -2.90 5.95 13.03
N ILE A 11 -4.19 6.03 13.36
CA ILE A 11 -5.27 6.24 12.38
C ILE A 11 -5.07 7.59 11.67
N GLY A 12 -4.81 8.67 12.42
CA GLY A 12 -4.57 10.00 11.84
C GLY A 12 -3.38 10.03 10.88
N CYS A 13 -2.24 9.47 11.28
CA CYS A 13 -1.05 9.36 10.44
C CYS A 13 -1.32 8.52 9.19
N TRP A 14 -2.06 7.40 9.33
CA TRP A 14 -2.41 6.54 8.21
C TRP A 14 -3.31 7.26 7.19
N TYR A 15 -4.39 7.91 7.63
CA TYR A 15 -5.26 8.68 6.74
C TYR A 15 -4.50 9.83 6.07
N GLY A 16 -3.69 10.58 6.82
CA GLY A 16 -2.89 11.68 6.26
C GLY A 16 -1.93 11.21 5.17
N ALA A 17 -1.18 10.13 5.44
CA ALA A 17 -0.29 9.53 4.45
C ALA A 17 -1.05 9.00 3.23
N ASN A 18 -2.24 8.41 3.43
CA ASN A 18 -3.06 7.86 2.35
C ASN A 18 -3.64 8.97 1.45
N ILE A 19 -4.11 10.07 2.01
CA ILE A 19 -4.60 11.23 1.25
C ILE A 19 -3.48 11.78 0.37
N MET A 20 -2.30 12.00 0.95
CA MET A 20 -1.13 12.48 0.21
C MET A 20 -0.73 11.48 -0.88
N PHE A 21 -0.65 10.19 -0.57
CA PHE A 21 -0.36 9.16 -1.56
C PHE A 21 -1.33 9.21 -2.75
N ASN A 22 -2.64 9.24 -2.52
CA ASN A 22 -3.62 9.22 -3.62
C ASN A 22 -3.58 10.48 -4.50
N ILE A 23 -3.40 11.66 -3.91
CA ILE A 23 -3.28 12.92 -4.67
C ILE A 23 -2.03 12.89 -5.56
N GLN A 24 -0.87 12.54 -4.99
CA GLN A 24 0.40 12.50 -5.72
C GLN A 24 0.38 11.40 -6.79
N ASN A 25 -0.15 10.22 -6.44
CA ASN A 25 -0.23 9.10 -7.36
C ASN A 25 -1.15 9.41 -8.54
N LYS A 26 -2.30 10.07 -8.32
CA LYS A 26 -3.17 10.52 -9.42
C LYS A 26 -2.45 11.52 -10.34
N LYS A 27 -1.69 12.47 -9.78
CA LYS A 27 -0.89 13.42 -10.57
C LYS A 27 0.17 12.68 -11.39
N LEU A 28 0.88 11.74 -10.78
CA LEU A 28 1.89 10.92 -11.45
C LEU A 28 1.30 10.10 -12.58
N LEU A 29 0.19 9.39 -12.34
CA LEU A 29 -0.50 8.56 -13.34
C LEU A 29 -1.06 9.39 -14.51
N LYS A 30 -1.37 10.68 -14.30
CA LYS A 30 -1.75 11.59 -15.39
C LYS A 30 -0.56 11.92 -16.30
N MET A 31 0.63 12.09 -15.74
CA MET A 31 1.84 12.45 -16.49
C MET A 31 2.54 11.22 -17.11
N PHE A 32 2.49 10.08 -16.41
CA PHE A 32 3.14 8.85 -16.81
C PHE A 32 2.10 7.72 -16.95
N PRO A 33 1.66 7.38 -18.18
CA PRO A 33 0.52 6.50 -18.39
C PRO A 33 0.80 5.01 -18.14
N LEU A 34 2.01 4.63 -17.72
CA LEU A 34 2.41 3.25 -17.43
C LEU A 34 2.15 2.88 -15.96
N TYR A 35 0.89 2.60 -15.64
CA TYR A 35 0.44 2.29 -14.27
C TYR A 35 1.14 1.06 -13.65
N THR A 36 1.49 0.05 -14.44
CA THR A 36 2.23 -1.14 -13.97
C THR A 36 3.65 -0.77 -13.54
N THR A 37 4.34 0.09 -14.29
CA THR A 37 5.68 0.57 -13.96
C THR A 37 5.67 1.43 -12.69
N VAL A 38 4.65 2.28 -12.54
CA VAL A 38 4.45 3.06 -11.30
C VAL A 38 4.25 2.13 -10.10
N THR A 39 3.43 1.08 -10.26
CA THR A 39 3.20 0.09 -9.20
C THR A 39 4.49 -0.65 -8.84
N LEU A 40 5.26 -1.09 -9.84
CA LEU A 40 6.56 -1.74 -9.62
C LEU A 40 7.53 -0.83 -8.85
N PHE A 41 7.60 0.44 -9.22
CA PHE A 41 8.46 1.41 -8.53
C PHE A 41 8.01 1.65 -7.08
N GLN A 42 6.70 1.72 -6.82
CA GLN A 42 6.15 1.86 -5.47
C GLN A 42 6.56 0.68 -4.56
N PHE A 43 6.41 -0.56 -5.05
CA PHE A 43 6.85 -1.75 -4.32
C PHE A 43 8.37 -1.81 -4.18
N GLY A 44 9.12 -1.43 -5.22
CA GLY A 44 10.58 -1.36 -5.18
C GLY A 44 11.09 -0.37 -4.12
N MET A 45 10.48 0.82 -4.04
CA MET A 45 10.81 1.82 -3.03
C MET A 45 10.44 1.35 -1.62
N GLY A 46 9.27 0.73 -1.46
CA GLY A 46 8.88 0.13 -0.18
C GLY A 46 9.85 -0.96 0.28
N GLY A 47 10.30 -1.81 -0.65
CA GLY A 47 11.32 -2.81 -0.40
C GLY A 47 12.67 -2.20 -0.04
N LEU A 48 13.10 -1.13 -0.72
CA LEU A 48 14.34 -0.42 -0.39
C LEU A 48 14.29 0.18 1.01
N VAL A 49 13.17 0.80 1.41
CA VAL A 49 12.97 1.30 2.78
C VAL A 49 13.08 0.16 3.79
N ALA A 50 12.46 -1.00 3.54
CA ALA A 50 12.56 -2.16 4.41
C ALA A 50 14.01 -2.66 4.53
N LEU A 51 14.75 -2.74 3.42
CA LEU A 51 16.16 -3.12 3.40
C LEU A 51 17.02 -2.15 4.22
N VAL A 52 16.80 -0.84 4.09
CA VAL A 52 17.52 0.18 4.89
C VAL A 52 17.21 0.02 6.38
N LEU A 53 15.95 -0.25 6.75
CA LEU A 53 15.56 -0.47 8.14
C LEU A 53 16.20 -1.72 8.75
N TRP A 54 16.36 -2.79 7.95
CA TRP A 54 17.07 -3.99 8.39
C TRP A 54 18.58 -3.79 8.46
N ALA A 55 19.18 -3.10 7.47
CA ALA A 55 20.61 -2.83 7.43
C ALA A 55 21.08 -1.93 8.58
N THR A 56 20.25 -0.96 8.97
CA THR A 56 20.50 -0.06 10.11
C THR A 56 20.18 -0.69 11.47
N GLY A 57 19.51 -1.85 11.50
CA GLY A 57 19.12 -2.53 12.74
C GLY A 57 17.98 -1.86 13.52
N ILE A 58 17.38 -0.78 12.98
CA ILE A 58 16.23 -0.09 13.57
C ILE A 58 15.04 -1.05 13.68
N HIS A 59 14.84 -1.88 12.67
CA HIS A 59 13.83 -2.93 12.69
C HIS A 59 14.50 -4.30 12.60
N LYS A 60 14.17 -5.20 13.53
CA LYS A 60 14.71 -6.56 13.54
C LYS A 60 14.16 -7.34 12.36
N MET A 61 15.03 -7.87 11.52
CA MET A 61 14.65 -8.77 10.44
C MET A 61 14.09 -10.07 11.03
N HIS A 62 12.84 -10.39 10.71
CA HIS A 62 12.24 -11.67 11.07
C HIS A 62 12.74 -12.76 10.12
N LYS A 63 13.26 -13.86 10.68
CA LYS A 63 13.70 -15.04 9.91
C LYS A 63 12.48 -15.93 9.62
N ALA A 64 11.78 -15.63 8.53
CA ALA A 64 10.62 -16.42 8.12
C ALA A 64 11.02 -17.86 7.73
N THR A 65 10.24 -18.82 8.19
CA THR A 65 10.33 -20.22 7.80
C THR A 65 9.74 -20.43 6.40
N LYS A 66 10.08 -21.56 5.75
CA LYS A 66 9.53 -21.91 4.42
C LYS A 66 8.01 -22.06 4.44
N GLU A 67 7.44 -22.48 5.57
CA GLU A 67 5.99 -22.66 5.75
C GLU A 67 5.26 -21.32 5.84
N GLU A 68 5.80 -20.36 6.59
CA GLU A 68 5.28 -18.99 6.68
C GLU A 68 5.32 -18.29 5.31
N LEU A 69 6.42 -18.45 4.56
CA LEU A 69 6.53 -17.89 3.21
C LEU A 69 5.46 -18.45 2.26
N LYS A 70 5.17 -19.76 2.34
CA LYS A 70 4.09 -20.37 1.54
C LYS A 70 2.72 -19.81 1.93
N SER A 71 2.48 -19.54 3.21
CA SER A 71 1.22 -18.96 3.68
C SER A 71 1.04 -17.50 3.25
N ILE A 72 2.11 -16.71 3.24
CA ILE A 72 2.08 -15.29 2.86
C ILE A 72 2.01 -15.10 1.34
N TYR A 73 2.52 -16.04 0.55
CA TYR A 73 2.55 -15.94 -0.91
C TYR A 73 1.20 -15.60 -1.58
N PRO A 74 0.07 -16.30 -1.29
CA PRO A 74 -1.22 -15.93 -1.86
C PRO A 74 -1.68 -14.53 -1.44
N LEU A 75 -1.42 -14.13 -0.19
CA LEU A 75 -1.75 -12.79 0.30
C LEU A 75 -0.95 -11.70 -0.45
N ALA A 76 0.33 -11.95 -0.70
CA ALA A 76 1.19 -11.05 -1.45
C ALA A 76 0.75 -10.91 -2.92
N LEU A 77 0.34 -12.01 -3.56
CA LEU A 77 -0.23 -11.98 -4.91
C LEU A 77 -1.52 -11.16 -4.98
N SER A 78 -2.44 -11.39 -4.04
CA SER A 78 -3.69 -10.62 -3.96
C SER A 78 -3.42 -9.14 -3.71
N HIS A 79 -2.44 -8.80 -2.84
CA HIS A 79 -2.02 -7.42 -2.62
C HIS A 79 -1.44 -6.78 -3.88
N LEU A 80 -0.57 -7.48 -4.60
CA LEU A 80 0.02 -6.98 -5.84
C LEU A 80 -1.08 -6.73 -6.89
N ALA A 81 -1.97 -7.69 -7.09
CA ALA A 81 -3.09 -7.58 -8.02
C ALA A 81 -4.01 -6.40 -7.64
N GLY A 82 -4.38 -6.29 -6.37
CA GLY A 82 -5.20 -5.19 -5.87
C GLY A 82 -4.57 -3.81 -6.07
N ASN A 83 -3.25 -3.70 -5.90
CA ASN A 83 -2.52 -2.44 -6.14
C ASN A 83 -2.44 -2.09 -7.63
N VAL A 84 -2.16 -3.06 -8.51
CA VAL A 84 -2.15 -2.85 -9.96
C VAL A 84 -3.53 -2.40 -10.45
N LEU A 85 -4.59 -3.09 -10.03
CA LEU A 85 -5.97 -2.76 -10.40
C LEU A 85 -6.41 -1.40 -9.82
N THR A 86 -5.98 -1.06 -8.61
CA THR A 86 -6.22 0.27 -8.02
C THR A 86 -5.53 1.36 -8.85
N ASN A 87 -4.27 1.16 -9.25
CA ASN A 87 -3.55 2.12 -10.08
C ASN A 87 -4.16 2.25 -11.49
N LEU A 88 -4.67 1.16 -12.07
CA LEU A 88 -5.45 1.19 -13.30
C LEU A 88 -6.74 2.01 -13.14
N SER A 89 -7.50 1.76 -12.07
CA SER A 89 -8.73 2.49 -11.76
C SER A 89 -8.44 3.99 -11.54
N LEU A 90 -7.43 4.33 -10.73
CA LEU A 90 -7.00 5.71 -10.51
C LEU A 90 -6.49 6.36 -11.79
N ARG A 91 -6.00 5.61 -12.78
CA ARG A 91 -5.61 6.16 -14.07
C ARG A 91 -6.82 6.51 -14.94
N GLN A 92 -7.80 5.61 -15.01
CA GLN A 92 -8.94 5.72 -15.93
C GLN A 92 -10.11 6.52 -15.36
N MET A 93 -10.32 6.44 -14.05
CA MET A 93 -11.50 6.98 -13.37
C MET A 93 -11.17 8.17 -12.45
N ALA A 94 -12.20 8.84 -11.96
CA ALA A 94 -12.06 9.83 -10.90
C ALA A 94 -11.61 9.16 -9.58
N VAL A 95 -10.79 9.85 -8.80
CA VAL A 95 -10.29 9.35 -7.50
C VAL A 95 -11.46 9.03 -6.57
N SER A 96 -12.48 9.90 -6.53
CA SER A 96 -13.70 9.69 -5.75
C SER A 96 -14.40 8.39 -6.12
N PHE A 97 -14.58 8.11 -7.41
CA PHE A 97 -15.23 6.87 -7.87
C PHE A 97 -14.47 5.62 -7.43
N THR A 98 -13.14 5.60 -7.61
CA THR A 98 -12.30 4.49 -7.15
C THR A 98 -12.47 4.25 -5.65
N HIS A 99 -12.47 5.31 -4.83
CA HIS A 99 -12.66 5.16 -3.38
C HIS A 99 -14.09 4.78 -2.99
N THR A 100 -15.11 5.23 -3.71
CA THR A 100 -16.50 4.80 -3.47
C THR A 100 -16.66 3.29 -3.68
N ILE A 101 -16.08 2.73 -4.74
CA ILE A 101 -16.11 1.28 -4.97
C ILE A 101 -15.30 0.55 -3.89
N LYS A 102 -14.11 1.07 -3.53
CA LYS A 102 -13.30 0.49 -2.44
C LYS A 102 -14.00 0.54 -1.07
N ALA A 103 -14.89 1.49 -0.84
CA ALA A 103 -15.66 1.57 0.41
C ALA A 103 -16.62 0.38 0.61
N ALA A 104 -16.87 -0.41 -0.44
CA ALA A 104 -17.64 -1.65 -0.35
C ALA A 104 -16.83 -2.86 0.15
N GLU A 105 -15.52 -2.71 0.43
CA GLU A 105 -14.65 -3.77 0.98
C GLU A 105 -15.24 -4.54 2.18
N PRO A 106 -15.98 -3.93 3.13
CA PRO A 106 -16.58 -4.64 4.26
C PRO A 106 -17.62 -5.71 3.87
N PHE A 107 -18.14 -5.70 2.64
CA PHE A 107 -19.03 -6.75 2.15
C PHE A 107 -18.29 -8.02 1.68
N PHE A 108 -16.98 -7.94 1.52
CA PHE A 108 -16.13 -8.99 0.94
C PHE A 108 -15.05 -9.51 1.90
N SER A 109 -14.98 -8.98 3.13
CA SER A 109 -14.07 -9.39 4.21
C SER A 109 -14.82 -10.18 5.27
#